data_AF-Q8YPD7-F1
#
_entry.id   AF-Q8YPD7-F1
#
_cell.length_a   1.000
_cell.length_b   1.000
_cell.length_c   1.000
_cell.angle_alpha   90.00
_cell.angle_beta   90.00
_cell.angle_gamma   90.00
#
_symmetry.space_group_name_H-M   'P 1'
#
loop_
_entity.id
_entity.type
_entity.pdbx_description
1 polymer ?
#
loop_
_entity_poly.entity_id
_entity_poly.type
_entity_poly.pdbx_seq_one_letter_code
_entity_poly.pdbx_strand_id
1 'polypeptide(L)'
;MLIGNFRLHPQKLICCLSIVGASLGVIIPQAAYPQTTSVPVIRILRVTVAGGTTFKLQENWFRQSTEITDNNKKCGVRTGEKFFVSSISDNRNNNAEYREGNRVEKVKDYYTVTFEKPLPCNRTNQTWYIFKNHVEQLQAIPIRR
;
A
#
# COMPACT_ATOMS: atom_id res chain seq x y z
N MET A 1 12.27 11.96 50.14
CA MET A 1 13.14 10.83 50.53
C MET A 1 12.27 9.58 50.64
N LEU A 2 12.66 8.54 49.89
CA LEU A 2 12.34 7.09 49.93
C LEU A 2 10.93 6.60 50.36
N ILE A 3 10.20 5.92 49.47
CA ILE A 3 10.08 4.45 49.27
C ILE A 3 9.23 3.75 50.33
N GLY A 4 8.26 2.94 49.89
CA GLY A 4 7.63 1.94 50.74
C GLY A 4 6.57 1.10 50.04
N ASN A 5 7.02 0.00 49.43
CA ASN A 5 6.20 -1.02 48.77
C ASN A 5 5.44 -1.93 49.77
N PHE A 6 4.48 -2.67 49.18
CA PHE A 6 4.15 -4.09 49.38
C PHE A 6 2.95 -4.53 50.25
N ARG A 7 2.13 -5.35 49.54
CA ARG A 7 1.50 -6.63 49.92
C ARG A 7 0.27 -6.56 50.83
N LEU A 8 -0.78 -7.26 50.40
CA LEU A 8 -1.06 -8.61 50.93
C LEU A 8 -2.12 -9.34 50.10
N HIS A 9 -1.73 -10.53 49.66
CA HIS A 9 -2.60 -11.59 49.14
C HIS A 9 -3.12 -12.39 50.35
N PRO A 10 -4.39 -12.83 50.38
CA PRO A 10 -4.68 -14.25 50.65
C PRO A 10 -5.87 -14.76 49.80
N GLN A 11 -5.80 -15.92 49.15
CA GLN A 11 -6.08 -17.29 49.64
C GLN A 11 -7.57 -17.66 49.78
N LYS A 12 -8.00 -18.52 48.83
CA LYS A 12 -8.65 -19.84 48.94
C LYS A 12 -9.96 -20.06 49.75
N LEU A 13 -10.74 -21.03 49.21
CA LEU A 13 -11.83 -21.89 49.76
C LEU A 13 -13.25 -21.42 49.39
N ILE A 14 -13.91 -21.95 48.34
CA ILE A 14 -14.51 -23.28 48.09
C ILE A 14 -15.81 -23.56 48.89
N CYS A 15 -16.86 -23.85 48.10
CA CYS A 15 -18.11 -24.59 48.35
C CYS A 15 -19.24 -23.96 49.19
N CYS A 16 -20.42 -23.83 48.56
CA CYS A 16 -21.58 -24.70 48.85
C CYS A 16 -22.68 -24.57 47.77
N LEU A 17 -23.53 -25.60 47.72
CA LEU A 17 -24.32 -26.11 46.60
C LEU A 17 -25.70 -25.45 46.38
N SER A 18 -26.17 -25.58 45.12
CA SER A 18 -27.55 -25.78 44.63
C SER A 18 -28.58 -24.65 44.68
N ILE A 19 -29.20 -24.36 43.52
CA ILE A 19 -30.65 -24.45 43.25
C ILE A 19 -30.87 -24.45 41.73
N VAL A 20 -31.73 -25.36 41.27
CA VAL A 20 -32.22 -25.53 39.89
C VAL A 20 -33.30 -24.48 39.59
N GLY A 21 -33.29 -23.87 38.40
CA GLY A 21 -34.41 -23.04 37.95
C GLY A 21 -34.22 -22.27 36.65
N ALA A 22 -34.72 -22.85 35.56
CA ALA A 22 -35.35 -22.24 34.37
C ALA A 22 -34.84 -20.91 33.76
N SER A 23 -34.43 -21.02 32.48
CA SER A 23 -34.68 -20.11 31.36
C SER A 23 -34.36 -18.62 31.51
N LEU A 24 -33.33 -18.17 30.78
CA LEU A 24 -33.46 -17.40 29.54
C LEU A 24 -32.05 -17.26 28.97
N GLY A 25 -31.78 -17.94 27.85
CA GLY A 25 -30.56 -17.73 27.11
C GLY A 25 -30.52 -16.28 26.65
N VAL A 26 -29.78 -15.43 27.36
CA VAL A 26 -29.37 -14.14 26.82
C VAL A 26 -28.36 -14.49 25.73
N ILE A 27 -28.86 -14.60 24.50
CA ILE A 27 -28.03 -14.54 23.31
C ILE A 27 -27.45 -13.13 23.35
N ILE A 28 -26.24 -12.99 23.88
CA ILE A 28 -25.44 -11.80 23.64
C ILE A 28 -25.31 -11.76 22.11
N PRO A 29 -25.85 -10.74 21.42
CA PRO A 29 -25.51 -10.59 20.02
C PRO A 29 -24.00 -10.35 20.03
N GLN A 30 -23.24 -11.33 19.52
CA GLN A 30 -21.86 -11.09 19.16
C GLN A 30 -21.92 -9.87 18.25
N ALA A 31 -21.36 -8.75 18.71
CA ALA A 31 -21.14 -7.60 17.87
C ALA A 31 -20.34 -8.11 16.68
N ALA A 32 -21.03 -8.33 15.57
CA ALA A 32 -20.39 -8.61 14.31
C ALA A 32 -19.62 -7.34 13.99
N TYR A 33 -18.31 -7.37 14.28
CA TYR A 33 -17.40 -6.38 13.76
C TYR A 33 -17.70 -6.26 12.26
N PRO A 34 -17.92 -5.04 11.72
CA PRO A 34 -18.07 -4.89 10.30
C PRO A 34 -16.79 -5.44 9.67
N GLN A 35 -16.89 -6.64 9.07
CA GLN A 35 -15.90 -7.10 8.13
C GLN A 35 -15.98 -6.08 7.00
N THR A 36 -15.02 -5.15 6.97
CA THR A 36 -14.72 -4.39 5.76
C THR A 36 -14.36 -5.44 4.73
N THR A 37 -15.35 -5.90 3.98
CA THR A 37 -15.13 -6.57 2.70
C THR A 37 -14.44 -5.51 1.86
N SER A 38 -13.11 -5.53 1.87
CA SER A 38 -12.30 -4.70 1.00
C SER A 38 -12.61 -5.18 -0.41
N VAL A 39 -13.59 -4.51 -1.04
CA VAL A 39 -13.87 -4.71 -2.45
C VAL A 39 -12.54 -4.49 -3.16
N PRO A 40 -12.01 -5.46 -3.92
CA PRO A 40 -10.74 -5.29 -4.60
C PRO A 40 -10.88 -4.11 -5.56
N VAL A 41 -10.19 -3.02 -5.24
CA VAL A 41 -10.14 -1.80 -6.03
C VAL A 41 -9.13 -2.03 -7.14
N ILE A 42 -9.59 -2.37 -8.35
CA ILE A 42 -8.70 -2.49 -9.50
C ILE A 42 -8.21 -1.11 -9.89
N ARG A 43 -6.94 -0.82 -9.67
CA ARG A 43 -6.33 0.46 -10.06
C ARG A 43 -5.67 0.30 -11.42
N ILE A 44 -6.02 1.18 -12.35
CA ILE A 44 -5.44 1.16 -13.69
C ILE A 44 -4.67 2.45 -13.92
N LEU A 45 -3.40 2.33 -14.32
CA LEU A 45 -2.60 3.44 -14.81
C LEU A 45 -2.56 3.42 -16.33
N ARG A 46 -2.86 4.56 -16.95
CA ARG A 46 -2.74 4.75 -18.40
C ARG A 46 -1.59 5.71 -18.70
N VAL A 47 -0.73 5.38 -19.65
CA VAL A 47 0.30 6.30 -20.14
C VAL A 47 -0.34 7.33 -21.08
N THR A 48 -0.12 8.61 -20.80
CA THR A 48 -0.74 9.73 -21.53
C THR A 48 0.26 10.60 -22.29
N VAL A 49 1.53 10.64 -21.87
CA VAL A 49 2.56 11.44 -22.53
C VAL A 49 2.89 10.92 -23.94
N ALA A 50 3.11 11.82 -24.89
CA ALA A 50 3.51 11.48 -26.25
C ALA A 50 4.91 10.83 -26.28
N GLY A 51 5.10 9.82 -27.13
CA GLY A 51 6.37 9.07 -27.21
C GLY A 51 6.56 8.03 -26.11
N GLY A 52 5.65 7.95 -25.15
CA GLY A 52 5.69 7.00 -24.05
C GLY A 52 6.52 7.49 -22.86
N THR A 53 6.73 6.60 -21.91
CA THR A 53 7.44 6.91 -20.66
C THR A 53 8.25 5.72 -20.18
N THR A 54 8.90 5.84 -19.03
CA THR A 54 9.75 4.78 -18.48
C THR A 54 9.46 4.61 -17.00
N PHE A 55 9.06 3.39 -16.61
CA PHE A 55 9.08 2.97 -15.21
C PHE A 55 10.53 2.75 -14.78
N LYS A 56 10.90 3.23 -13.60
CA LYS A 56 12.27 3.10 -13.06
C LYS A 56 12.24 2.43 -11.70
N LEU A 57 13.26 1.64 -11.37
CA LEU A 57 13.42 1.11 -10.01
C LEU A 57 13.77 2.22 -9.01
N GLN A 58 13.56 1.92 -7.73
CA GLN A 58 13.78 2.85 -6.62
C GLN A 58 15.15 3.53 -6.65
N GLU A 59 16.23 2.80 -6.88
CA GLU A 59 17.58 3.40 -6.92
C GLU A 59 17.79 4.40 -8.07
N ASN A 60 16.89 4.44 -9.06
CA ASN A 60 17.00 5.26 -10.28
C ASN A 60 15.81 6.19 -10.51
N TRP A 61 14.90 6.37 -9.55
CA TRP A 61 13.69 7.19 -9.75
C TRP A 61 14.01 8.60 -10.28
N PHE A 62 15.13 9.18 -9.80
CA PHE A 62 15.62 10.51 -10.15
C PHE A 62 16.46 10.57 -11.43
N ARG A 63 17.02 9.46 -11.91
CA ARG A 63 17.93 9.46 -13.08
C ARG A 63 17.15 9.64 -14.38
N GLN A 64 17.72 10.28 -15.39
CA GLN A 64 17.10 10.25 -16.72
C GLN A 64 17.10 8.81 -17.25
N SER A 65 16.07 8.43 -18.02
CA SER A 65 15.96 7.04 -18.52
C SER A 65 17.12 6.65 -19.45
N THR A 66 17.72 7.63 -20.12
CA THR A 66 18.92 7.49 -20.97
C THR A 66 20.20 7.24 -20.17
N GLU A 67 20.26 7.71 -18.91
CA GLU A 67 21.41 7.53 -18.01
C GLU A 67 21.43 6.15 -17.32
N ILE A 68 20.31 5.44 -17.32
CA ILE A 68 20.19 4.10 -16.73
C ILE A 68 20.63 3.08 -17.79
N THR A 69 21.87 2.62 -17.71
CA THR A 69 22.45 1.65 -18.68
C THR A 69 21.90 0.24 -18.51
N ASP A 70 21.58 -0.16 -17.28
CA ASP A 70 20.99 -1.47 -16.99
C ASP A 70 19.49 -1.47 -17.33
N ASN A 71 19.15 -2.14 -18.43
CA ASN A 71 17.77 -2.31 -18.89
C ASN A 71 16.90 -3.11 -17.91
N ASN A 72 17.46 -3.77 -16.91
CA ASN A 72 16.69 -4.44 -15.87
C ASN A 72 16.16 -3.48 -14.81
N LYS A 73 16.68 -2.25 -14.79
CA LYS A 73 16.32 -1.21 -13.82
C LYS A 73 15.37 -0.16 -14.36
N LYS A 74 14.99 -0.30 -15.64
CA LYS A 74 14.04 0.56 -16.33
C LYS A 74 13.13 -0.26 -17.23
N CYS A 75 11.93 0.25 -17.49
CA CYS A 75 10.99 -0.39 -18.39
C CYS A 75 10.29 0.68 -19.22
N GLY A 76 10.66 0.77 -20.51
CA GLY A 76 10.02 1.67 -21.46
C GLY A 76 8.63 1.17 -21.83
N VAL A 77 7.66 2.08 -21.85
CA VAL A 77 6.25 1.79 -22.15
C VAL A 77 5.71 2.86 -23.08
N ARG A 78 4.76 2.48 -23.94
CA ARG A 78 4.23 3.33 -25.01
C ARG A 78 3.01 4.12 -24.52
N THR A 79 2.75 5.24 -25.20
CA THR A 79 1.53 6.02 -25.00
C THR A 79 0.29 5.14 -25.20
N GLY A 80 -0.71 5.30 -24.33
CA GLY A 80 -1.97 4.56 -24.38
C GLY A 80 -1.95 3.21 -23.68
N GLU A 81 -0.78 2.66 -23.34
CA GLU A 81 -0.70 1.40 -22.57
C GLU A 81 -1.35 1.55 -21.19
N LYS A 82 -2.00 0.47 -20.75
CA LYS A 82 -2.73 0.40 -19.48
C LYS A 82 -2.14 -0.70 -18.61
N PHE A 83 -1.96 -0.38 -17.33
CA PHE A 83 -1.35 -1.28 -16.37
C PHE A 83 -2.25 -1.46 -15.15
N PHE A 84 -2.51 -2.73 -14.81
CA PHE A 84 -3.19 -3.11 -13.58
C PHE A 84 -2.19 -3.07 -12.43
N VAL A 85 -2.41 -2.18 -11.46
CA VAL A 85 -1.54 -2.01 -10.31
C VAL A 85 -2.23 -2.51 -9.04
N SER A 86 -1.49 -3.32 -8.28
CA SER A 86 -1.91 -3.82 -6.98
C SER A 86 -1.81 -2.73 -5.90
N SER A 87 -0.86 -1.80 -6.05
CA SER A 87 -0.76 -0.63 -5.18
C SER A 87 -0.24 0.59 -5.94
N ILE A 88 -0.67 1.76 -5.48
CA ILE A 88 -0.17 3.06 -5.93
C ILE A 88 -0.10 4.01 -4.74
N SER A 89 1.06 4.63 -4.54
CA SER A 89 1.29 5.70 -3.58
C SER A 89 1.57 7.01 -4.32
N ASP A 90 0.86 8.06 -3.92
CA ASP A 90 1.02 9.42 -4.42
C ASP A 90 2.26 10.12 -3.83
N ASN A 91 2.92 9.54 -2.82
CA ASN A 91 4.11 10.11 -2.18
C ASN A 91 3.93 11.57 -1.72
N ARG A 92 2.69 12.03 -1.51
CA ARG A 92 2.35 13.45 -1.27
C ARG A 92 3.06 14.05 -0.06
N ASN A 93 3.32 13.23 0.96
CA ASN A 93 3.99 13.63 2.20
C ASN A 93 5.48 13.26 2.21
N ASN A 94 6.04 12.77 1.10
CA ASN A 94 7.45 12.42 1.01
C ASN A 94 8.27 13.62 0.55
N ASN A 95 9.11 14.14 1.45
CA ASN A 95 9.96 15.30 1.21
C ASN A 95 11.34 14.95 0.64
N ALA A 96 11.61 13.68 0.35
CA ALA A 96 12.86 13.28 -0.27
C ALA A 96 13.02 13.93 -1.65
N GLU A 97 14.20 14.47 -1.89
CA GLU A 97 14.60 15.07 -3.15
C GLU A 97 16.02 14.64 -3.52
N TYR A 98 16.28 14.59 -4.81
CA TYR A 98 17.60 14.41 -5.38
C TYR A 98 18.04 15.72 -6.02
N ARG A 99 19.27 16.15 -5.74
CA ARG A 99 19.85 17.37 -6.31
C ARG A 99 21.20 17.06 -6.95
N GLU A 100 21.37 17.51 -8.17
CA GLU A 100 22.62 17.41 -8.93
C GLU A 100 22.76 18.65 -9.80
N GLY A 101 23.68 19.55 -9.42
CA GLY A 101 23.79 20.88 -10.03
C GLY A 101 22.46 21.65 -9.95
N ASN A 102 21.92 22.02 -11.10
CA ASN A 102 20.63 22.74 -11.21
C ASN A 102 19.42 21.79 -11.29
N ARG A 103 19.63 20.48 -11.35
CA ARG A 103 18.54 19.49 -11.44
C ARG A 103 18.04 19.15 -10.04
N VAL A 104 16.73 19.30 -9.85
CA VAL A 104 16.03 18.92 -8.61
C VAL A 104 14.89 17.99 -8.97
N GLU A 105 14.96 16.74 -8.52
CA GLU A 105 13.89 15.76 -8.64
C GLU A 105 13.27 15.55 -7.26
N LYS A 106 11.94 15.54 -7.15
CA LYS A 106 11.25 15.33 -5.86
C LYS A 106 10.42 14.07 -5.91
N VAL A 107 10.51 13.22 -4.90
CA VAL A 107 9.78 11.93 -4.89
C VAL A 107 8.26 12.15 -4.96
N LYS A 108 7.75 13.26 -4.41
CA LYS A 108 6.34 13.64 -4.50
C LYS A 108 5.84 13.91 -5.93
N ASP A 109 6.71 14.04 -6.92
CA ASP A 109 6.31 14.22 -8.32
C ASP A 109 6.17 12.89 -9.06
N TYR A 110 6.38 11.77 -8.35
CA TYR A 110 6.31 10.41 -8.85
C TYR A 110 5.23 9.61 -8.12
N TYR A 111 4.58 8.70 -8.84
CA TYR A 111 3.88 7.59 -8.23
C TYR A 111 4.85 6.46 -7.93
N THR A 112 4.62 5.81 -6.80
CA THR A 112 5.23 4.53 -6.45
C THR A 112 4.21 3.43 -6.69
N VAL A 113 4.54 2.46 -7.55
CA VAL A 113 3.56 1.47 -8.06
C VAL A 113 4.09 0.05 -7.94
N THR A 114 3.20 -0.88 -7.61
CA THR A 114 3.44 -2.32 -7.74
C THR A 114 2.42 -2.89 -8.70
N PHE A 115 2.86 -3.71 -9.65
CA PHE A 115 1.98 -4.27 -10.67
C PHE A 115 1.38 -5.60 -10.22
N GLU A 116 0.12 -5.84 -10.61
CA GLU A 116 -0.53 -7.13 -10.43
C GLU A 116 -0.01 -8.16 -11.45
N LYS A 117 0.29 -7.68 -12.67
CA LYS A 117 0.86 -8.48 -13.76
C LYS A 117 2.27 -7.99 -14.10
N PRO A 118 3.15 -8.85 -14.65
CA PRO A 118 4.45 -8.42 -15.14
C PRO A 118 4.34 -7.24 -16.10
N LEU A 119 5.27 -6.28 -15.98
CA LEU A 119 5.49 -5.29 -17.03
C LEU A 119 5.99 -5.97 -18.32
N PRO A 120 5.90 -5.32 -19.51
CA PRO A 120 6.39 -5.87 -20.78
C PRO A 120 7.86 -6.30 -20.76
N CYS A 121 8.69 -5.66 -19.93
CA CYS A 121 10.07 -6.07 -19.65
C CYS A 121 10.20 -7.34 -18.77
N ASN A 122 9.11 -8.07 -18.56
CA ASN A 122 9.00 -9.28 -17.75
C ASN A 122 9.51 -9.12 -16.30
N ARG A 123 9.10 -8.02 -15.66
CA ARG A 123 9.46 -7.72 -14.26
C ARG A 123 8.21 -7.67 -13.38
N THR A 124 8.24 -8.43 -12.29
CA THR A 124 7.17 -8.53 -11.27
C THR A 124 7.72 -8.23 -9.88
N ASN A 125 6.82 -7.96 -8.94
CA ASN A 125 7.10 -7.88 -7.49
C ASN A 125 8.16 -6.86 -7.08
N GLN A 126 8.33 -5.82 -7.89
CA GLN A 126 9.21 -4.70 -7.61
C GLN A 126 8.40 -3.42 -7.50
N THR A 127 8.93 -2.49 -6.73
CA THR A 127 8.40 -1.15 -6.59
C THR A 127 8.97 -0.26 -7.69
N TRP A 128 8.09 0.25 -8.54
CA TRP A 128 8.45 1.09 -9.67
C TRP A 128 8.04 2.54 -9.43
N TYR A 129 8.80 3.44 -10.01
CA TYR A 129 8.57 4.88 -9.98
C TYR A 129 8.19 5.35 -11.37
N ILE A 130 7.17 6.19 -11.44
CA ILE A 130 6.71 6.82 -12.67
C ILE A 130 6.33 8.27 -12.43
N PHE A 131 6.75 9.15 -13.34
CA PHE A 131 6.43 10.57 -13.23
C PHE A 131 4.93 10.79 -13.39
N LYS A 132 4.30 11.51 -12.45
CA LYS A 132 2.83 11.63 -12.38
C LYS A 132 2.24 12.24 -13.64
N ASN A 133 2.89 13.26 -14.19
CA ASN A 133 2.38 13.97 -15.37
C ASN A 133 2.42 13.12 -16.65
N HIS A 134 3.04 11.93 -16.63
CA HIS A 134 3.08 11.02 -17.78
C HIS A 134 1.95 9.99 -17.77
N VAL A 135 1.17 9.93 -16.70
CA VAL A 135 0.15 8.90 -16.51
C VAL A 135 -1.13 9.45 -15.92
N GLU A 136 -2.23 8.75 -16.18
CA GLU A 136 -3.54 9.01 -15.61
C GLU A 136 -3.99 7.78 -14.80
N GLN A 137 -4.49 8.00 -13.58
CA GLN A 137 -5.16 6.97 -12.81
C GLN A 137 -6.61 6.86 -13.29
N LEU A 138 -6.97 5.75 -13.92
CA LEU A 138 -8.35 5.47 -14.28
C LEU A 138 -9.08 4.92 -13.05
N GLN A 139 -10.27 5.46 -12.78
CA GLN A 139 -11.06 5.11 -11.61
C GLN A 139 -11.37 3.61 -11.57
N ALA A 140 -11.20 3.03 -10.38
CA ALA A 140 -11.49 1.62 -10.13
C ALA A 140 -13.00 1.39 -10.09
N ILE A 141 -13.50 0.48 -10.93
CA ILE A 141 -14.88 0.01 -10.85
C ILE A 141 -14.92 -1.07 -9.77
N PRO A 142 -15.74 -0.92 -8.70
CA PRO A 142 -15.92 -1.99 -7.73
C PRO A 142 -16.57 -3.20 -8.42
N ILE A 143 -15.92 -4.36 -8.36
CA ILE A 143 -16.53 -5.61 -8.83
C ILE A 143 -17.65 -5.96 -7.84
N ARG A 144 -18.91 -5.86 -8.27
CA ARG A 144 -20.03 -6.51 -7.58
C ARG A 144 -20.02 -7.99 -8.00
N ARG A 145 -19.82 -8.88 -7.03
CA ARG A 145 -20.05 -10.33 -7.24
C ARG A 145 -21.54 -10.63 -7.18
#